data_AF-A0A7W0WR32-F1
#
_entry.id   AF-A0A7W0WR32-F1
#
_cell.length_a   1.000
_cell.length_b   1.000
_cell.length_c   1.000
_cell.angle_alpha   90.00
_cell.angle_beta   90.00
_cell.angle_gamma   90.00
#
_symmetry.space_group_name_H-M   'P 1'
#
loop_
_entity.id
_entity.type
_entity.pdbx_description
1 polymer ?
#
loop_
_entity_poly.entity_id
_entity_poly.type
_entity_poly.pdbx_seq_one_letter_code
_entity_poly.pdbx_strand_id
1 'polypeptide(L)'
;NELEEVEYRVMRKQVLDKGERVDGRDLDTIRPIVIETGVLPRTHGSALFQRGQTQAMVSATLGTADDEQRIDSIDVAGETTKSFMLHYNFPPYSTGEVKMIRGTSRREIGHGALAERALQPLLPHYEDFPYTLRVVSEILESNGSSSMATVCGGSLALMDAGVPMQAPCAGVAMGLIKEGDKIAVLTDILGSEDHLGDMDFKVAGTEKGITSIQMDIKIEGLDLKIMEQALEKARKGRLHILKEMAKVLPTARAELSKYAPRIFTMQIKPDKIGDVIGPKGKTIRGIQDATGAKISIEDTGVVTISAVGGEAGEKARAMVAAITTEPEVGRTYEGPVKSTTAFGAFVEILPGVEGLLHISELQHGRTEKTEDVVKKGDIVQVKLLEVDERGRMKLSRKALMPRE
;
A
#
# COMPACT_ATOMS: atom_id res chain seq x y z
N ASN A 1 -28.11 38.26 14.27
CA ASN A 1 -27.13 38.86 15.17
C ASN A 1 -26.54 40.05 14.41
N GLU A 2 -26.82 41.30 14.79
CA GLU A 2 -26.49 42.48 13.97
C GLU A 2 -24.97 42.59 13.69
N LEU A 3 -24.13 42.13 14.62
CA LEU A 3 -22.68 42.12 14.46
C LEU A 3 -22.21 41.20 13.34
N GLU A 4 -22.80 40.00 13.22
CA GLU A 4 -22.46 39.04 12.15
C GLU A 4 -22.82 39.60 10.77
N GLU A 5 -23.93 40.33 10.67
CA GLU A 5 -24.35 40.98 9.42
C GLU A 5 -23.40 42.12 9.03
N VAL A 6 -22.94 42.91 10.00
CA VAL A 6 -21.94 43.95 9.77
C VAL A 6 -20.61 43.33 9.35
N GLU A 7 -20.14 42.28 10.03
CA GLU A 7 -18.93 41.54 9.68
C GLU A 7 -19.00 41.02 8.24
N TYR A 8 -20.10 40.33 7.90
CA TYR A 8 -20.36 39.81 6.55
C TYR A 8 -20.26 40.92 5.49
N ARG A 9 -20.93 42.05 5.68
CA ARG A 9 -20.92 43.16 4.72
C ARG A 9 -19.55 43.82 4.59
N VAL A 10 -18.88 44.08 5.71
CA VAL A 10 -17.59 44.79 5.72
C VAL A 10 -16.50 43.94 5.07
N MET A 11 -16.41 42.66 5.43
CA MET A 11 -15.39 41.77 4.89
C MET A 11 -15.56 41.53 3.38
N ARG A 12 -16.80 41.32 2.93
CA ARG A 12 -17.08 41.14 1.49
C ARG A 12 -16.78 42.40 0.71
N LYS A 13 -17.16 43.57 1.24
CA LYS A 13 -16.85 44.86 0.61
C LYS A 13 -15.35 45.09 0.50
N GLN A 14 -14.56 44.74 1.52
CA GLN A 14 -13.10 44.83 1.47
C GLN A 14 -12.53 44.00 0.31
N VAL A 15 -12.96 42.74 0.18
CA VAL A 15 -12.49 41.85 -0.90
C VAL A 15 -12.92 42.37 -2.28
N LEU A 16 -14.18 42.79 -2.43
CA LEU A 16 -14.72 43.23 -3.73
C LEU A 16 -14.19 44.61 -4.18
N ASP A 17 -13.99 45.55 -3.26
CA ASP A 17 -13.59 46.93 -3.60
C ASP A 17 -12.06 47.09 -3.64
N LYS A 18 -11.33 46.40 -2.75
CA LYS A 18 -9.87 46.58 -2.62
C LYS A 18 -9.05 45.39 -3.12
N GLY A 19 -9.67 44.21 -3.30
CA GLY A 19 -8.94 42.99 -3.64
C GLY A 19 -8.04 42.46 -2.52
N GLU A 20 -8.26 42.91 -1.29
CA GLU A 20 -7.46 42.60 -0.10
C GLU A 20 -8.25 41.71 0.85
N ARG A 21 -7.60 40.66 1.37
CA ARG A 21 -8.19 39.68 2.29
C ARG A 21 -7.87 40.00 3.74
N VAL A 22 -8.51 39.29 4.67
CA VAL A 22 -8.32 39.54 6.12
C VAL A 22 -6.91 39.31 6.63
N ASP A 23 -6.15 38.47 5.94
CA ASP A 23 -4.75 38.22 6.26
C ASP A 23 -3.78 39.04 5.38
N GLY A 24 -4.28 40.04 4.67
CA GLY A 24 -3.52 40.96 3.82
C GLY A 24 -3.10 40.39 2.47
N ARG A 25 -3.49 39.15 2.13
CA ARG A 25 -3.22 38.58 0.81
C ARG A 25 -4.11 39.17 -0.28
N ASP A 26 -3.63 39.08 -1.51
CA ASP A 26 -4.47 39.23 -2.69
C ASP A 26 -5.34 37.97 -2.93
N LEU A 27 -6.15 38.02 -3.98
CA LEU A 27 -7.12 36.97 -4.32
C LEU A 27 -6.48 35.67 -4.83
N ASP A 28 -5.21 35.68 -5.25
CA ASP A 28 -4.55 34.58 -5.95
C ASP A 28 -3.44 33.91 -5.12
N THR A 29 -2.93 34.61 -4.11
CA THR A 29 -1.79 34.19 -3.31
C THR A 29 -2.17 33.06 -2.37
N ILE A 30 -1.42 31.95 -2.46
CA ILE A 30 -1.52 30.81 -1.56
C ILE A 30 -0.71 31.08 -0.29
N ARG A 31 -1.19 30.60 0.86
CA ARG A 31 -0.46 30.71 2.13
C ARG A 31 0.89 29.98 2.08
N PRO A 32 1.87 30.36 2.92
CA PRO A 32 3.14 29.65 3.03
C PRO A 32 2.94 28.15 3.24
N ILE A 33 3.73 27.33 2.54
CA ILE A 33 3.67 25.86 2.61
C ILE A 33 4.95 25.34 3.25
N VAL A 34 4.81 24.45 4.23
CA VAL A 34 5.90 23.71 4.87
C VAL A 34 5.59 22.23 4.76
N ILE A 35 6.56 21.45 4.33
CA ILE A 35 6.40 20.03 4.04
C ILE A 35 7.57 19.25 4.62
N GLU A 36 7.26 18.21 5.37
CA GLU A 36 8.23 17.23 5.85
C GLU A 36 7.72 15.81 5.54
N THR A 37 8.62 14.91 5.13
CA THR A 37 8.31 13.49 4.89
C THR A 37 9.14 12.60 5.81
N GLY A 38 8.68 11.38 6.09
CA GLY A 38 9.36 10.46 7.01
C GLY A 38 9.40 10.94 8.47
N VAL A 39 8.41 11.75 8.88
CA VAL A 39 8.34 12.39 10.21
C VAL A 39 8.18 11.35 11.33
N LEU A 40 7.41 10.28 11.08
CA LEU A 40 7.16 9.22 12.06
C LEU A 40 8.12 8.04 11.84
N PRO A 41 8.95 7.65 12.84
CA PRO A 41 10.07 6.71 12.63
C PRO A 41 9.70 5.29 12.19
N ARG A 42 8.47 4.84 12.44
CA ARG A 42 8.04 3.44 12.26
C ARG A 42 6.89 3.24 11.28
N THR A 43 6.21 4.31 10.87
CA THR A 43 5.16 4.21 9.85
C THR A 43 5.77 3.77 8.53
N HIS A 44 4.97 3.17 7.63
CA HIS A 44 5.49 2.78 6.32
C HIS A 44 5.79 4.02 5.47
N GLY A 45 4.93 5.03 5.54
CA GLY A 45 5.26 6.39 5.09
C GLY A 45 4.55 7.42 5.95
N SER A 46 5.10 8.63 6.01
CA SER A 46 4.49 9.74 6.73
C SER A 46 4.81 11.08 6.09
N ALA A 47 3.91 12.03 6.24
CA ALA A 47 4.11 13.40 5.82
C ALA A 47 3.42 14.38 6.77
N LEU A 48 4.11 15.46 7.12
CA LEU A 48 3.52 16.65 7.71
C LEU A 48 3.36 17.69 6.60
N PHE A 49 2.13 17.97 6.22
CA PHE A 49 1.82 19.02 5.26
C PHE A 49 1.16 20.19 5.97
N GLN A 50 1.79 21.36 5.91
CA GLN A 50 1.27 22.59 6.48
C GLN A 50 1.12 23.65 5.39
N ARG A 51 -0.04 24.32 5.38
CA ARG A 51 -0.33 25.48 4.54
C ARG A 51 -0.95 26.57 5.39
N GLY A 52 -0.18 27.61 5.71
CA GLY A 52 -0.51 28.60 6.73
C GLY A 52 -0.84 27.91 8.06
N GLN A 53 -2.06 28.11 8.55
CA GLN A 53 -2.58 27.51 9.80
C GLN A 53 -3.49 26.29 9.54
N THR A 54 -3.24 25.57 8.45
CA THR A 54 -3.86 24.26 8.20
C THR A 54 -2.75 23.23 8.11
N GLN A 55 -2.74 22.29 9.05
CA GLN A 55 -1.69 21.28 9.17
C GLN A 55 -2.30 19.89 9.27
N ALA A 56 -1.83 18.97 8.44
CA ALA A 56 -2.22 17.57 8.44
C ALA A 56 -0.98 16.69 8.66
N MET A 57 -1.01 15.86 9.71
CA MET A 57 -0.09 14.76 9.90
C MET A 57 -0.71 13.52 9.25
N VAL A 58 -0.10 13.06 8.17
CA VAL A 58 -0.63 11.95 7.37
C VAL A 58 0.31 10.76 7.46
N SER A 59 -0.25 9.57 7.70
CA SER A 59 0.49 8.32 7.71
C SER A 59 -0.08 7.36 6.68
N ALA A 60 0.80 6.62 6.01
CA ALA A 60 0.46 5.54 5.09
C ALA A 60 0.92 4.21 5.70
N THR A 61 0.01 3.24 5.69
CA THR A 61 0.23 1.87 6.13
C THR A 61 -0.10 0.92 4.99
N LEU A 62 0.76 -0.08 4.81
CA LEU A 62 0.65 -1.12 3.80
C LEU A 62 0.30 -2.41 4.53
N GLY A 63 -0.75 -3.07 4.10
CA GLY A 63 -1.26 -4.33 4.62
C GLY A 63 -1.33 -5.40 3.55
N THR A 64 -1.84 -6.55 3.96
CA THR A 64 -2.09 -7.73 3.14
C THR A 64 -3.57 -7.84 2.81
N ALA A 65 -3.98 -8.80 1.98
CA ALA A 65 -5.38 -9.02 1.60
C ALA A 65 -6.33 -9.19 2.81
N ASP A 66 -5.84 -9.66 3.96
CA ASP A 66 -6.65 -9.78 5.18
C ASP A 66 -6.96 -8.44 5.86
N ASP A 67 -6.19 -7.41 5.53
CA ASP A 67 -6.39 -6.04 6.03
C ASP A 67 -7.41 -5.27 5.18
N GLU A 68 -7.92 -5.86 4.10
CA GLU A 68 -8.97 -5.27 3.30
C GLU A 68 -10.26 -5.09 4.10
N GLN A 69 -10.91 -3.95 3.89
CA GLN A 69 -12.20 -3.69 4.52
C GLN A 69 -13.29 -4.45 3.76
N ARG A 70 -13.93 -5.42 4.41
CA ARG A 70 -15.18 -6.03 3.92
C ARG A 70 -16.32 -5.02 4.06
N ILE A 71 -17.04 -4.83 2.97
CA ILE A 71 -18.18 -3.92 2.86
C ILE A 71 -19.41 -4.74 2.49
N ASP A 72 -20.35 -4.79 3.42
CA ASP A 72 -21.70 -5.26 3.21
C ASP A 72 -22.60 -4.04 3.02
N SER A 73 -22.98 -3.78 1.77
CA SER A 73 -23.82 -2.64 1.39
C SER A 73 -25.06 -3.13 0.66
N ILE A 74 -26.17 -2.41 0.84
CA ILE A 74 -27.42 -2.64 0.10
C ILE A 74 -27.28 -2.33 -1.40
N ASP A 75 -26.30 -1.52 -1.78
CA ASP A 75 -26.12 -1.04 -3.15
C ASP A 75 -25.54 -2.11 -4.09
N VAL A 76 -24.88 -3.13 -3.54
CA VAL A 76 -24.23 -4.19 -4.31
C VAL A 76 -24.72 -5.54 -3.81
N ALA A 77 -25.15 -6.41 -4.73
CA ALA A 77 -25.52 -7.76 -4.39
C ALA A 77 -24.27 -8.58 -4.02
N GLY A 78 -24.06 -8.78 -2.72
CA GLY A 78 -22.94 -9.56 -2.18
C GLY A 78 -21.91 -8.70 -1.43
N GLU A 79 -21.01 -9.38 -0.72
CA GLU A 79 -19.92 -8.70 -0.03
C GLU A 79 -18.88 -8.19 -1.03
N THR A 80 -18.45 -6.94 -0.85
CA THR A 80 -17.34 -6.35 -1.60
C THR A 80 -16.16 -6.08 -0.66
N THR A 81 -14.96 -5.97 -1.20
CA THR A 81 -13.79 -5.57 -0.42
C THR A 81 -13.22 -4.25 -0.91
N LYS A 82 -12.56 -3.54 0.00
CA LYS A 82 -11.93 -2.26 -0.27
C LYS A 82 -10.47 -2.31 0.16
N SER A 83 -9.59 -2.25 -0.83
CA SER A 83 -8.14 -2.33 -0.64
C SER A 83 -7.48 -0.97 -0.42
N PHE A 84 -8.17 0.15 -0.69
CA PHE A 84 -7.69 1.49 -0.35
C PHE A 84 -8.65 2.18 0.62
N MET A 85 -8.15 2.60 1.77
CA MET A 85 -8.93 3.27 2.82
C MET A 85 -8.27 4.59 3.16
N LEU A 86 -9.06 5.68 3.16
CA LEU A 86 -8.62 6.95 3.72
C LEU A 86 -9.49 7.33 4.92
N HIS A 87 -8.88 7.36 6.10
CA HIS A 87 -9.51 7.84 7.31
C HIS A 87 -9.03 9.26 7.62
N TYR A 88 -9.99 10.14 7.87
CA TYR A 88 -9.74 11.54 8.17
C TYR A 88 -10.30 11.83 9.56
N ASN A 89 -9.47 12.44 10.40
CA ASN A 89 -9.79 12.75 11.78
C ASN A 89 -9.60 14.25 12.02
N PHE A 90 -10.58 14.88 12.66
CA PHE A 90 -10.61 16.31 12.96
C PHE A 90 -10.77 16.53 14.46
N PRO A 91 -9.67 16.37 15.23
CA PRO A 91 -9.74 16.51 16.67
C PRO A 91 -10.05 17.97 17.08
N PRO A 92 -10.77 18.21 18.19
CA PRO A 92 -11.20 19.55 18.61
C PRO A 92 -10.07 20.55 18.83
N TYR A 93 -8.89 20.06 19.26
CA TYR A 93 -7.72 20.92 19.47
C TYR A 93 -7.21 21.56 18.17
N SER A 94 -7.57 21.02 17.00
CA SER A 94 -7.16 21.57 15.70
C SER A 94 -7.70 22.97 15.42
N THR A 95 -8.78 23.36 16.11
CA THR A 95 -9.34 24.71 16.11
C THR A 95 -9.22 25.39 17.48
N GLY A 96 -8.42 24.84 18.40
CA GLY A 96 -8.28 25.35 19.76
C GLY A 96 -9.49 25.13 20.67
N GLU A 97 -10.41 24.24 20.28
CA GLU A 97 -11.63 23.96 21.03
C GLU A 97 -11.47 22.73 21.94
N VAL A 98 -12.31 22.66 22.98
CA VAL A 98 -12.41 21.51 23.88
C VAL A 98 -13.76 20.83 23.67
N LYS A 99 -13.76 19.62 23.11
CA LYS A 99 -14.95 18.78 22.93
C LYS A 99 -14.62 17.32 23.27
N MET A 100 -15.65 16.54 23.61
CA MET A 100 -15.49 15.10 23.80
C MET A 100 -15.12 14.42 22.48
N ILE A 101 -14.06 13.62 22.49
CA ILE A 101 -13.69 12.76 21.37
C ILE A 101 -14.63 11.54 21.38
N ARG A 102 -15.50 11.46 20.38
CA ARG A 102 -16.38 10.30 20.12
C ARG A 102 -15.93 9.62 18.82
N GLY A 103 -16.84 8.95 18.12
CA GLY A 103 -16.59 8.46 16.77
C GLY A 103 -16.52 9.60 15.73
N THR A 104 -16.15 9.24 14.51
CA THR A 104 -16.06 10.15 13.35
C THR A 104 -17.42 10.74 12.99
N SER A 105 -17.46 12.05 12.84
CA SER A 105 -18.63 12.79 12.37
C SER A 105 -18.89 12.59 10.87
N ARG A 106 -20.10 12.97 10.40
CA ARG A 106 -20.43 12.96 8.97
C ARG A 106 -19.47 13.82 8.14
N ARG A 107 -19.01 14.95 8.68
CA ARG A 107 -18.09 15.85 7.97
C ARG A 107 -16.70 15.22 7.84
N GLU A 108 -16.23 14.54 8.88
CA GLU A 108 -14.96 13.80 8.83
C GLU A 108 -15.01 12.68 7.79
N ILE A 109 -16.07 11.89 7.77
CA ILE A 109 -16.28 10.84 6.75
C ILE A 109 -16.34 11.47 5.34
N GLY A 110 -17.09 12.56 5.17
CA GLY A 110 -17.21 13.24 3.88
C GLY A 110 -15.89 13.83 3.37
N HIS A 111 -15.10 14.45 4.25
CA HIS A 111 -13.76 14.95 3.91
C HIS A 111 -12.78 13.82 3.58
N GLY A 112 -12.85 12.72 4.34
CA GLY A 112 -12.08 11.50 4.06
C GLY A 112 -12.42 10.94 2.68
N ALA A 113 -13.70 10.75 2.38
CA ALA A 113 -14.17 10.28 1.09
C ALA A 113 -13.79 11.20 -0.07
N LEU A 114 -13.82 12.53 0.13
CA LEU A 114 -13.36 13.48 -0.88
C LEU A 114 -11.88 13.30 -1.21
N ALA A 115 -11.03 13.18 -0.17
CA ALA A 115 -9.60 12.98 -0.36
C ALA A 115 -9.29 11.60 -0.93
N GLU A 116 -10.04 10.57 -0.53
CA GLU A 116 -9.91 9.22 -1.06
C GLU A 116 -10.19 9.19 -2.57
N ARG A 117 -11.32 9.78 -3.00
CA ARG A 117 -11.68 9.92 -4.42
C ARG A 117 -10.63 10.69 -5.23
N ALA A 118 -9.91 11.62 -4.60
CA ALA A 118 -8.86 12.39 -5.25
C ALA A 118 -7.56 11.59 -5.47
N LEU A 119 -7.27 10.62 -4.60
CA LEU A 119 -6.02 9.83 -4.64
C LEU A 119 -6.22 8.48 -5.35
N GLN A 120 -7.39 7.85 -5.21
CA GLN A 120 -7.68 6.51 -5.74
C GLN A 120 -7.36 6.34 -7.24
N PRO A 121 -7.69 7.29 -8.14
CA PRO A 121 -7.38 7.14 -9.57
C PRO A 121 -5.88 7.13 -9.90
N LEU A 122 -5.02 7.51 -8.95
CA LEU A 122 -3.57 7.63 -9.12
C LEU A 122 -2.81 6.46 -8.49
N LEU A 123 -3.51 5.56 -7.81
CA LEU A 123 -2.91 4.37 -7.23
C LEU A 123 -2.57 3.35 -8.33
N PRO A 124 -1.54 2.52 -8.13
CA PRO A 124 -1.28 1.38 -9.00
C PRO A 124 -2.45 0.39 -8.96
N HIS A 125 -2.59 -0.41 -10.01
CA HIS A 125 -3.51 -1.54 -9.98
C HIS A 125 -3.06 -2.56 -8.93
N TYR A 126 -4.02 -3.23 -8.31
CA TYR A 126 -3.74 -4.19 -7.24
C TYR A 126 -2.85 -5.36 -7.71
N GLU A 127 -2.95 -5.76 -8.98
CA GLU A 127 -2.10 -6.80 -9.58
C GLU A 127 -0.62 -6.41 -9.61
N ASP A 128 -0.32 -5.14 -9.90
CA ASP A 128 1.05 -4.62 -9.96
C ASP A 128 1.60 -4.27 -8.58
N PHE A 129 0.72 -3.95 -7.63
CA PHE A 129 1.07 -3.54 -6.28
C PHE A 129 0.06 -4.13 -5.28
N PRO A 130 0.24 -5.40 -4.88
CA PRO A 130 -0.77 -6.20 -4.15
C PRO A 130 -0.80 -5.87 -2.65
N TYR A 131 -0.88 -4.59 -2.32
CA TYR A 131 -0.95 -4.09 -0.95
C TYR A 131 -2.30 -3.43 -0.70
N THR A 132 -2.86 -3.75 0.46
CA THR A 132 -3.93 -2.94 1.03
C THR A 132 -3.33 -1.64 1.56
N LEU A 133 -3.88 -0.51 1.17
CA LEU A 133 -3.39 0.81 1.51
C LEU A 133 -4.33 1.49 2.49
N ARG A 134 -3.81 1.86 3.66
CA ARG A 134 -4.53 2.68 4.63
C ARG A 134 -3.80 3.99 4.83
N VAL A 135 -4.49 5.08 4.55
CA VAL A 135 -4.05 6.45 4.84
C VAL A 135 -4.86 6.96 6.02
N VAL A 136 -4.17 7.49 7.05
CA VAL A 136 -4.82 8.20 8.16
C VAL A 136 -4.30 9.63 8.18
N SER A 137 -5.20 10.59 8.09
CA SER A 137 -4.92 12.02 8.17
C SER A 137 -5.44 12.58 9.48
N GLU A 138 -4.52 13.00 10.34
CA GLU A 138 -4.78 13.66 11.60
C GLU A 138 -4.60 15.17 11.40
N ILE A 139 -5.69 15.94 11.51
CA ILE A 139 -5.61 17.39 11.39
C ILE A 139 -5.13 17.98 12.70
N LEU A 140 -3.96 18.63 12.66
CA LEU A 140 -3.33 19.24 13.82
C LEU A 140 -3.69 20.71 13.97
N GLU A 141 -3.92 21.39 12.85
CA GLU A 141 -4.37 22.79 12.79
C GLU A 141 -5.34 22.95 11.63
N SER A 142 -6.37 23.79 11.77
CA SER A 142 -7.32 24.05 10.69
C SER A 142 -7.81 25.50 10.65
N ASN A 143 -7.32 26.24 9.65
CA ASN A 143 -7.86 27.55 9.27
C ASN A 143 -8.13 27.64 7.77
N GLY A 144 -8.40 26.52 7.10
CA GLY A 144 -8.73 26.50 5.67
C GLY A 144 -8.49 25.16 5.01
N SER A 145 -9.58 24.51 4.60
CA SER A 145 -9.63 23.24 3.86
C SER A 145 -8.54 22.21 4.22
N SER A 146 -8.66 21.67 5.43
CA SER A 146 -7.92 20.50 5.90
C SER A 146 -8.14 19.25 5.05
N SER A 147 -9.26 19.15 4.32
CA SER A 147 -9.48 18.07 3.34
C SER A 147 -8.51 18.14 2.16
N MET A 148 -8.19 19.35 1.68
CA MET A 148 -7.18 19.51 0.62
C MET A 148 -5.75 19.34 1.14
N ALA A 149 -5.47 19.75 2.38
CA ALA A 149 -4.21 19.42 3.05
C ALA A 149 -4.04 17.90 3.19
N THR A 150 -5.12 17.17 3.44
CA THR A 150 -5.14 15.70 3.48
C THR A 150 -4.81 15.06 2.13
N VAL A 151 -5.29 15.62 1.02
CA VAL A 151 -4.91 15.14 -0.32
C VAL A 151 -3.40 15.31 -0.54
N CYS A 152 -2.87 16.50 -0.26
CA CYS A 152 -1.44 16.78 -0.43
C CYS A 152 -0.57 15.89 0.47
N GLY A 153 -0.89 15.83 1.77
CA GLY A 153 -0.18 14.99 2.74
C GLY A 153 -0.33 13.49 2.44
N GLY A 154 -1.49 13.05 1.98
CA GLY A 154 -1.74 11.66 1.56
C GLY A 154 -0.93 11.26 0.35
N SER A 155 -0.86 12.12 -0.67
CA SER A 155 0.02 11.91 -1.83
C SER A 155 1.48 11.75 -1.39
N LEU A 156 1.97 12.65 -0.52
CA LEU A 156 3.33 12.59 0.00
C LEU A 156 3.59 11.35 0.86
N ALA A 157 2.67 11.00 1.75
CA ALA A 157 2.81 9.85 2.64
C ALA A 157 2.81 8.52 1.87
N LEU A 158 1.99 8.40 0.82
CA LEU A 158 1.98 7.23 -0.08
C LEU A 158 3.30 7.13 -0.85
N MET A 159 3.77 8.25 -1.42
CA MET A 159 5.07 8.31 -2.11
C MET A 159 6.25 8.01 -1.18
N ASP A 160 6.20 8.50 0.07
CA ASP A 160 7.20 8.24 1.12
C ASP A 160 7.19 6.76 1.53
N ALA A 161 6.03 6.10 1.51
CA ALA A 161 5.91 4.67 1.74
C ALA A 161 6.42 3.79 0.60
N GLY A 162 6.80 4.40 -0.54
CA GLY A 162 7.24 3.71 -1.75
C GLY A 162 6.09 3.18 -2.61
N VAL A 163 4.87 3.70 -2.43
CA VAL A 163 3.74 3.38 -3.32
C VAL A 163 3.99 4.05 -4.68
N PRO A 164 4.01 3.28 -5.79
CA PRO A 164 4.28 3.81 -7.13
C PRO A 164 3.04 4.53 -7.69
N MET A 165 2.72 5.70 -7.14
CA MET A 165 1.63 6.54 -7.65
C MET A 165 1.91 6.99 -9.09
N GLN A 166 0.89 7.01 -9.93
CA GLN A 166 1.00 7.44 -11.34
C GLN A 166 1.50 8.89 -11.48
N ALA A 167 1.12 9.75 -10.53
CA ALA A 167 1.62 11.13 -10.40
C ALA A 167 1.30 11.68 -9.00
N PRO A 168 2.05 12.69 -8.51
CA PRO A 168 1.69 13.42 -7.29
C PRO A 168 0.36 14.17 -7.44
N CYS A 169 -0.40 14.26 -6.35
CA CYS A 169 -1.71 14.90 -6.30
C CYS A 169 -1.74 16.02 -5.27
N ALA A 170 -2.22 17.20 -5.67
CA ALA A 170 -2.44 18.31 -4.75
C ALA A 170 -3.88 18.79 -4.80
N GLY A 171 -4.32 19.36 -3.69
CA GLY A 171 -5.63 19.98 -3.53
C GLY A 171 -5.54 21.47 -3.21
N VAL A 172 -6.44 22.26 -3.80
CA VAL A 172 -6.63 23.68 -3.46
C VAL A 172 -8.11 23.93 -3.14
N ALA A 173 -8.35 24.81 -2.17
CA ALA A 173 -9.69 25.28 -1.86
C ALA A 173 -9.87 26.69 -2.39
N MET A 174 -11.02 26.92 -2.97
CA MET A 174 -11.36 28.13 -3.69
C MET A 174 -12.66 28.68 -3.14
N GLY A 175 -12.82 29.99 -3.16
CA GLY A 175 -14.05 30.66 -2.78
C GLY A 175 -14.50 31.67 -3.81
N LEU A 176 -15.78 32.03 -3.74
CA LEU A 176 -16.37 33.09 -4.53
C LEU A 176 -17.11 34.06 -3.61
N ILE A 177 -16.94 35.36 -3.87
CA ILE A 177 -17.77 36.42 -3.30
C ILE A 177 -18.38 37.19 -4.47
N LYS A 178 -19.69 37.43 -4.44
CA LYS A 178 -20.47 38.13 -5.45
C LYS A 178 -21.44 39.11 -4.81
N GLU A 179 -21.43 40.37 -5.25
CA GLU A 179 -22.41 41.37 -4.84
C GLU A 179 -22.84 42.21 -6.05
N GLY A 180 -24.09 42.06 -6.47
CA GLY A 180 -24.56 42.56 -7.76
C GLY A 180 -23.72 41.99 -8.91
N ASP A 181 -23.07 42.88 -9.67
CA ASP A 181 -22.20 42.54 -10.80
C ASP A 181 -20.72 42.33 -10.40
N LYS A 182 -20.33 42.66 -9.16
CA LYS A 182 -18.94 42.51 -8.69
C LYS A 182 -18.70 41.08 -8.23
N ILE A 183 -17.59 40.50 -8.66
CA ILE A 183 -17.20 39.12 -8.36
C ILE A 183 -15.72 39.07 -7.99
N ALA A 184 -15.39 38.32 -6.95
CA ALA A 184 -14.03 37.96 -6.57
C ALA A 184 -13.91 36.45 -6.39
N VAL A 185 -12.95 35.84 -7.09
CA VAL A 185 -12.56 34.44 -6.90
C VAL A 185 -11.31 34.40 -6.03
N LEU A 186 -11.40 33.71 -4.90
CA LEU A 186 -10.37 33.58 -3.89
C LEU A 186 -9.65 32.24 -4.01
N THR A 187 -8.31 32.26 -3.98
CA THR A 187 -7.45 31.07 -3.96
C THR A 187 -6.97 30.80 -2.55
N ASP A 188 -7.02 29.53 -2.14
CA ASP A 188 -6.61 29.05 -0.83
C ASP A 188 -7.32 29.79 0.32
N ILE A 189 -8.64 29.59 0.37
CA ILE A 189 -9.53 30.28 1.32
C ILE A 189 -9.29 29.91 2.79
N LEU A 190 -9.54 30.89 3.65
CA LEU A 190 -9.61 30.77 5.10
C LEU A 190 -10.97 30.23 5.55
N GLY A 191 -11.07 29.77 6.80
CA GLY A 191 -12.36 29.35 7.38
C GLY A 191 -13.40 30.48 7.42
N SER A 192 -12.98 31.71 7.70
CA SER A 192 -13.85 32.89 7.66
C SER A 192 -14.34 33.22 6.25
N GLU A 193 -13.47 33.09 5.24
CA GLU A 193 -13.81 33.33 3.84
C GLU A 193 -14.75 32.28 3.27
N ASP A 194 -14.65 31.03 3.73
CA ASP A 194 -15.63 29.97 3.44
C ASP A 194 -17.00 30.31 4.05
N HIS A 195 -17.02 30.70 5.33
CA HIS A 195 -18.26 31.05 6.02
C HIS A 195 -19.01 32.20 5.33
N LEU A 196 -18.28 33.23 4.91
CA LEU A 196 -18.82 34.46 4.34
C LEU A 196 -18.91 34.45 2.80
N GLY A 197 -18.35 33.44 2.15
CA GLY A 197 -18.38 33.25 0.71
C GLY A 197 -19.70 32.68 0.20
N ASP A 198 -20.01 32.96 -1.05
CA ASP A 198 -21.23 32.51 -1.75
C ASP A 198 -21.08 31.14 -2.38
N MET A 199 -19.84 30.68 -2.53
CA MET A 199 -19.50 29.37 -3.04
C MET A 199 -18.14 28.99 -2.52
N ASP A 200 -18.01 27.74 -2.08
CA ASP A 200 -16.73 27.09 -1.82
C ASP A 200 -16.58 25.90 -2.75
N PHE A 201 -15.39 25.74 -3.33
CA PHE A 201 -15.12 24.55 -4.11
C PHE A 201 -13.68 24.10 -3.94
N LYS A 202 -13.53 22.78 -4.00
CA LYS A 202 -12.29 22.07 -3.70
C LYS A 202 -11.90 21.32 -4.96
N VAL A 203 -10.69 21.58 -5.45
CA VAL A 203 -10.17 20.97 -6.67
C VAL A 203 -8.90 20.23 -6.35
N ALA A 204 -8.88 18.93 -6.64
CA ALA A 204 -7.72 18.08 -6.48
C ALA A 204 -7.32 17.46 -7.82
N GLY A 205 -6.02 17.20 -7.98
CA GLY A 205 -5.51 16.57 -9.18
C GLY A 205 -4.00 16.70 -9.36
N THR A 206 -3.57 16.35 -10.55
CA THR A 206 -2.17 16.30 -10.97
C THR A 206 -1.85 17.51 -11.86
N GLU A 207 -0.63 17.53 -12.41
CA GLU A 207 -0.27 18.48 -13.46
C GLU A 207 -1.09 18.28 -14.74
N LYS A 208 -1.49 17.04 -15.04
CA LYS A 208 -2.19 16.67 -16.28
C LYS A 208 -3.70 16.88 -16.23
N GLY A 209 -4.31 16.87 -15.05
CA GLY A 209 -5.76 16.92 -14.94
C GLY A 209 -6.30 16.90 -13.53
N ILE A 210 -7.62 16.98 -13.42
CA ILE A 210 -8.38 16.94 -12.16
C ILE A 210 -8.71 15.48 -11.85
N THR A 211 -8.53 15.07 -10.60
CA THR A 211 -8.97 13.75 -10.11
C THR A 211 -10.28 13.84 -9.32
N SER A 212 -10.50 14.95 -8.62
CA SER A 212 -11.72 15.16 -7.84
C SER A 212 -12.08 16.64 -7.76
N ILE A 213 -13.37 16.90 -7.78
CA ILE A 213 -13.96 18.23 -7.60
C ILE A 213 -15.17 18.11 -6.67
N GLN A 214 -15.29 19.03 -5.73
CA GLN A 214 -16.47 19.23 -4.90
C GLN A 214 -16.81 20.71 -4.92
N MET A 215 -18.08 21.04 -5.10
CA MET A 215 -18.58 22.42 -5.18
C MET A 215 -19.82 22.52 -4.32
N ASP A 216 -19.84 23.49 -3.41
CA ASP A 216 -20.99 23.86 -2.61
C ASP A 216 -21.34 25.32 -2.97
N ILE A 217 -22.52 25.50 -3.58
CA ILE A 217 -22.98 26.79 -4.09
C ILE A 217 -24.13 27.26 -3.21
N LYS A 218 -24.02 28.47 -2.63
CA LYS A 218 -25.02 29.07 -1.73
C LYS A 218 -25.94 30.09 -2.43
N ILE A 219 -25.64 30.45 -3.68
CA ILE A 219 -26.37 31.48 -4.45
C ILE A 219 -26.80 30.99 -5.82
N GLU A 220 -27.82 31.63 -6.39
CA GLU A 220 -28.22 31.43 -7.79
C GLU A 220 -27.45 32.35 -8.74
N GLY A 221 -27.36 31.95 -10.02
CA GLY A 221 -26.82 32.81 -11.08
C GLY A 221 -25.29 32.86 -11.17
N LEU A 222 -24.63 31.70 -11.07
CA LEU A 222 -23.24 31.51 -11.48
C LEU A 222 -23.17 31.21 -12.99
N ASP A 223 -22.55 32.10 -13.75
CA ASP A 223 -22.29 31.88 -15.17
C ASP A 223 -21.15 30.86 -15.37
N LEU A 224 -21.21 30.10 -16.46
CA LEU A 224 -20.18 29.15 -16.89
C LEU A 224 -18.81 29.83 -17.03
N LYS A 225 -18.79 31.08 -17.50
CA LYS A 225 -17.55 31.87 -17.62
C LYS A 225 -16.85 32.10 -16.27
N ILE A 226 -17.63 32.29 -15.21
CA ILE A 226 -17.09 32.49 -13.85
C ILE A 226 -16.48 31.18 -13.36
N MET A 227 -17.16 30.05 -13.60
CA MET A 227 -16.64 28.73 -13.24
C MET A 227 -15.35 28.40 -13.99
N GLU A 228 -15.25 28.73 -15.27
CA GLU A 228 -14.03 28.55 -16.07
C GLU A 228 -12.86 29.35 -15.50
N GLN A 229 -13.07 30.63 -15.19
CA GLN A 229 -12.06 31.48 -14.54
C GLN A 229 -11.65 30.91 -13.18
N ALA A 230 -12.61 30.42 -12.40
CA ALA A 230 -12.36 29.88 -11.08
C ALA A 230 -11.55 28.57 -11.15
N LEU A 231 -11.85 27.69 -12.11
CA LEU A 231 -11.08 26.48 -12.36
C LEU A 231 -9.67 26.76 -12.87
N GLU A 232 -9.47 27.79 -13.70
CA GLU A 232 -8.14 28.18 -14.16
C GLU A 232 -7.29 28.74 -13.01
N LYS A 233 -7.87 29.56 -12.13
CA LYS A 233 -7.20 29.99 -10.88
C LYS A 233 -6.88 28.79 -9.98
N ALA A 234 -7.82 27.87 -9.82
CA ALA A 234 -7.60 26.64 -9.07
C ALA A 234 -6.47 25.79 -9.67
N ARG A 235 -6.38 25.70 -11.00
CA ARG A 235 -5.30 25.01 -11.70
C ARG A 235 -3.94 25.64 -11.38
N LYS A 236 -3.82 26.97 -11.50
CA LYS A 236 -2.59 27.70 -11.15
C LYS A 236 -2.18 27.47 -9.70
N GLY A 237 -3.14 27.57 -8.78
CA GLY A 237 -2.91 27.33 -7.37
C GLY A 237 -2.47 25.89 -7.06
N ARG A 238 -3.15 24.92 -7.66
CA ARG A 238 -2.80 23.49 -7.52
C ARG A 238 -1.39 23.20 -8.04
N LEU A 239 -1.01 23.75 -9.21
CA LEU A 239 0.32 23.58 -9.78
C LEU A 239 1.40 24.23 -8.91
N HIS A 240 1.11 25.37 -8.27
CA HIS A 240 2.03 25.96 -7.29
C HIS A 240 2.25 25.03 -6.09
N ILE A 241 1.20 24.44 -5.53
CA ILE A 241 1.31 23.48 -4.42
C ILE A 241 2.10 22.23 -4.85
N LEU A 242 1.83 21.67 -6.03
CA LEU A 242 2.59 20.55 -6.59
C LEU A 242 4.08 20.88 -6.72
N LYS A 243 4.41 22.10 -7.16
CA LYS A 243 5.79 22.56 -7.24
C LYS A 243 6.47 22.60 -5.88
N GLU A 244 5.79 23.06 -4.83
CA GLU A 244 6.33 23.03 -3.46
C GLU A 244 6.51 21.59 -2.95
N MET A 245 5.54 20.70 -3.21
CA MET A 245 5.65 19.27 -2.89
C MET A 245 6.86 18.61 -3.57
N ALA A 246 7.06 18.90 -4.86
CA ALA A 246 8.15 18.34 -5.65
C ALA A 246 9.55 18.76 -5.17
N LYS A 247 9.68 19.89 -4.47
CA LYS A 247 10.96 20.29 -3.84
C LYS A 247 11.38 19.34 -2.71
N VAL A 248 10.43 18.69 -2.05
CA VAL A 248 10.69 17.79 -0.91
C VAL A 248 10.69 16.34 -1.36
N LEU A 249 9.70 15.92 -2.14
CA LEU A 249 9.59 14.54 -2.63
C LEU A 249 9.06 14.54 -4.08
N PRO A 250 9.95 14.62 -5.09
CA PRO A 250 9.54 14.73 -6.49
C PRO A 250 8.90 13.44 -7.03
N THR A 251 9.36 12.27 -6.57
CA THR A 251 8.88 10.95 -6.97
C THR A 251 8.74 10.05 -5.74
N ALA A 252 7.97 8.97 -5.87
CA ALA A 252 7.90 7.94 -4.84
C ALA A 252 9.29 7.36 -4.54
N ARG A 253 9.50 6.91 -3.29
CA ARG A 253 10.73 6.20 -2.92
C ARG A 253 10.83 4.89 -3.70
N ALA A 254 12.04 4.55 -4.13
CA ALA A 254 12.28 3.32 -4.90
C ALA A 254 12.07 2.04 -4.07
N GLU A 255 12.30 2.12 -2.76
CA GLU A 255 12.16 0.99 -1.85
C GLU A 255 11.01 1.23 -0.88
N LEU A 256 10.22 0.17 -0.63
CA LEU A 256 9.24 0.15 0.45
C LEU A 256 9.93 0.22 1.82
N SER A 257 9.22 0.76 2.80
CA SER A 257 9.68 0.78 4.19
C SER A 257 10.10 -0.61 4.66
N LYS A 258 11.18 -0.66 5.46
CA LYS A 258 11.67 -1.89 6.08
C LYS A 258 10.66 -2.56 7.02
N TYR A 259 9.68 -1.80 7.51
CA TYR A 259 8.61 -2.30 8.38
C TYR A 259 7.37 -2.73 7.59
N ALA A 260 7.26 -2.35 6.31
CA ALA A 260 6.17 -2.80 5.47
C ALA A 260 6.27 -4.32 5.25
N PRO A 261 5.12 -5.02 5.18
CA PRO A 261 5.13 -6.41 4.77
C PRO A 261 5.76 -6.51 3.37
N ARG A 262 6.58 -7.54 3.15
CA ARG A 262 7.06 -7.90 1.82
C ARG A 262 6.21 -9.05 1.32
N ILE A 263 5.65 -8.88 0.14
CA ILE A 263 4.82 -9.87 -0.53
C ILE A 263 5.64 -10.53 -1.64
N PHE A 264 5.77 -11.85 -1.55
CA PHE A 264 6.41 -12.68 -2.55
C PHE A 264 5.36 -13.56 -3.18
N THR A 265 5.27 -13.53 -4.50
CA THR A 265 4.40 -14.41 -5.27
C THR A 265 5.24 -15.47 -5.97
N MET A 266 4.74 -16.70 -5.99
CA MET A 266 5.35 -17.79 -6.77
C MET A 266 4.28 -18.73 -7.30
N GLN A 267 4.49 -19.23 -8.51
CA GLN A 267 3.61 -20.22 -9.12
C GLN A 267 4.09 -21.63 -8.79
N ILE A 268 3.18 -22.46 -8.32
CA ILE A 268 3.39 -23.90 -8.09
C ILE A 268 2.45 -24.70 -9.00
N LYS A 269 2.77 -25.98 -9.23
CA LYS A 269 1.87 -26.88 -9.97
C LYS A 269 0.65 -27.19 -9.09
N PRO A 270 -0.59 -27.21 -9.65
CA PRO A 270 -1.81 -27.51 -8.87
C PRO A 270 -1.75 -28.82 -8.09
N ASP A 271 -1.09 -29.85 -8.65
CA ASP A 271 -0.93 -31.16 -8.01
C ASP A 271 -0.12 -31.10 -6.70
N LYS A 272 0.69 -30.04 -6.52
CA LYS A 272 1.56 -29.83 -5.34
C LYS A 272 0.93 -28.96 -4.25
N ILE A 273 -0.27 -28.41 -4.49
CA ILE A 273 -1.00 -27.63 -3.48
C ILE A 273 -1.23 -28.49 -2.22
N GLY A 274 -1.61 -29.76 -2.40
CA GLY A 274 -1.84 -30.70 -1.29
C GLY A 274 -0.59 -30.94 -0.43
N ASP A 275 0.59 -30.98 -1.04
CA ASP A 275 1.87 -31.21 -0.35
C ASP A 275 2.26 -30.00 0.52
N VAL A 276 2.05 -28.78 0.01
CA VAL A 276 2.36 -27.53 0.73
C VAL A 276 1.39 -27.28 1.88
N ILE A 277 0.08 -27.56 1.69
CA ILE A 277 -0.91 -27.45 2.76
C ILE A 277 -0.66 -28.55 3.81
N GLY A 278 -0.44 -29.78 3.35
CA GLY A 278 -0.30 -30.97 4.19
C GLY A 278 -1.60 -31.40 4.88
N PRO A 279 -1.60 -32.54 5.60
CA PRO A 279 -2.81 -33.06 6.25
C PRO A 279 -3.34 -32.07 7.28
N LYS A 280 -4.61 -31.66 7.13
CA LYS A 280 -5.30 -30.64 7.95
C LYS A 280 -4.57 -29.28 8.03
N GLY A 281 -3.75 -28.93 7.03
CA GLY A 281 -3.00 -27.67 7.04
C GLY A 281 -1.78 -27.68 7.97
N LYS A 282 -1.28 -28.85 8.39
CA LYS A 282 -0.16 -28.95 9.34
C LYS A 282 1.15 -28.39 8.77
N THR A 283 1.43 -28.62 7.48
CA THR A 283 2.68 -28.20 6.84
C THR A 283 2.71 -26.68 6.68
N ILE A 284 1.65 -26.10 6.11
CA ILE A 284 1.55 -24.64 5.95
C ILE A 284 1.63 -23.92 7.31
N ARG A 285 0.91 -24.38 8.33
CA ARG A 285 1.01 -23.81 9.69
C ARG A 285 2.40 -23.94 10.27
N GLY A 286 3.08 -25.06 10.08
CA GLY A 286 4.46 -25.25 10.53
C GLY A 286 5.45 -24.27 9.90
N ILE A 287 5.28 -23.97 8.60
CA ILE A 287 6.10 -22.95 7.90
C ILE A 287 5.78 -21.56 8.43
N GLN A 288 4.49 -21.23 8.61
CA GLN A 288 4.06 -19.94 9.15
C GLN A 288 4.56 -19.73 10.59
N ASP A 289 4.49 -20.75 11.46
CA ASP A 289 4.96 -20.68 12.85
C ASP A 289 6.49 -20.54 12.92
N ALA A 290 7.23 -21.22 12.04
CA ALA A 290 8.69 -21.18 12.01
C ALA A 290 9.25 -19.85 11.46
N THR A 291 8.54 -19.24 10.51
CA THR A 291 9.03 -18.06 9.78
C THR A 291 8.36 -16.76 10.22
N GLY A 292 7.18 -16.83 10.85
CA GLY A 292 6.32 -15.69 11.10
C GLY A 292 5.66 -15.11 9.84
N ALA A 293 5.85 -15.73 8.68
CA ALA A 293 5.22 -15.32 7.43
C ALA A 293 3.78 -15.84 7.35
N LYS A 294 2.94 -15.14 6.60
CA LYS A 294 1.60 -15.57 6.24
C LYS A 294 1.61 -16.08 4.81
N ILE A 295 0.99 -17.25 4.59
CA ILE A 295 0.99 -17.93 3.29
C ILE A 295 -0.47 -18.11 2.88
N SER A 296 -0.81 -17.62 1.70
CA SER A 296 -2.08 -17.87 1.02
C SER A 296 -1.81 -18.66 -0.26
N ILE A 297 -2.64 -19.67 -0.54
CA ILE A 297 -2.52 -20.52 -1.72
C ILE A 297 -3.86 -20.52 -2.42
N GLU A 298 -3.86 -20.13 -3.69
CA GLU A 298 -5.04 -20.20 -4.56
C GLU A 298 -5.12 -21.57 -5.27
N ASP A 299 -6.34 -21.97 -5.65
CA ASP A 299 -6.58 -23.23 -6.40
C ASP A 299 -5.88 -23.25 -7.77
N THR A 300 -5.52 -22.08 -8.28
CA THR A 300 -4.72 -21.87 -9.51
C THR A 300 -3.25 -22.25 -9.34
N GLY A 301 -2.79 -22.47 -8.10
CA GLY A 301 -1.38 -22.72 -7.77
C GLY A 301 -0.56 -21.44 -7.55
N VAL A 302 -1.19 -20.26 -7.44
CA VAL A 302 -0.50 -19.03 -7.03
C VAL A 302 -0.32 -19.07 -5.51
N VAL A 303 0.93 -19.00 -5.04
CA VAL A 303 1.27 -18.91 -3.62
C VAL A 303 1.75 -17.49 -3.32
N THR A 304 1.05 -16.85 -2.39
CA THR A 304 1.36 -15.49 -1.91
C THR A 304 1.88 -15.58 -0.49
N ILE A 305 3.12 -15.16 -0.28
CA ILE A 305 3.83 -15.18 1.00
C ILE A 305 4.04 -13.73 1.45
N SER A 306 3.46 -13.34 2.59
CA SER A 306 3.62 -12.02 3.17
C SER A 306 4.32 -12.09 4.52
N ALA A 307 5.34 -11.26 4.74
CA ALA A 307 6.06 -11.23 6.02
C ALA A 307 6.54 -9.83 6.37
N VAL A 308 6.53 -9.49 7.67
CA VAL A 308 7.13 -8.26 8.17
C VAL A 308 8.65 -8.44 8.21
N GLY A 309 9.33 -7.82 7.25
CA GLY A 309 10.77 -7.99 7.03
C GLY A 309 11.09 -9.04 5.95
N GLY A 310 12.01 -8.69 5.04
CA GLY A 310 12.34 -9.51 3.87
C GLY A 310 12.94 -10.89 4.19
N GLU A 311 13.68 -11.01 5.30
CA GLU A 311 14.35 -12.27 5.66
C GLU A 311 13.36 -13.40 6.01
N ALA A 312 12.27 -13.07 6.70
CA ALA A 312 11.23 -14.04 7.05
C ALA A 312 10.49 -14.55 5.80
N GLY A 313 10.19 -13.65 4.86
CA GLY A 313 9.52 -14.00 3.60
C GLY A 313 10.39 -14.87 2.69
N GLU A 314 11.69 -14.56 2.57
CA GLU A 314 12.60 -15.39 1.78
C GLU A 314 12.80 -16.79 2.38
N LYS A 315 12.86 -16.91 3.73
CA LYS A 315 12.90 -18.21 4.40
C LYS A 315 11.63 -19.03 4.11
N ALA A 316 10.46 -18.42 4.21
CA ALA A 316 9.20 -19.07 3.88
C ALA A 316 9.14 -19.49 2.40
N ARG A 317 9.58 -18.62 1.49
CA ARG A 317 9.68 -18.90 0.05
C ARG A 317 10.61 -20.08 -0.23
N ALA A 318 11.76 -20.15 0.43
CA ALA A 318 12.70 -21.27 0.31
C ALA A 318 12.10 -22.59 0.84
N MET A 319 11.36 -22.56 1.95
CA MET A 319 10.68 -23.74 2.49
C MET A 319 9.59 -24.26 1.55
N VAL A 320 8.75 -23.35 1.01
CA VAL A 320 7.73 -23.73 0.02
C VAL A 320 8.39 -24.26 -1.24
N ALA A 321 9.41 -23.57 -1.76
CA ALA A 321 10.16 -24.02 -2.92
C ALA A 321 10.78 -25.41 -2.71
N ALA A 322 11.32 -25.71 -1.52
CA ALA A 322 11.90 -27.03 -1.23
C ALA A 322 10.87 -28.17 -1.31
N ILE A 323 9.61 -27.91 -0.95
CA ILE A 323 8.51 -28.88 -1.03
C ILE A 323 8.04 -29.05 -2.48
N THR A 324 8.02 -27.97 -3.25
CA THR A 324 7.48 -27.96 -4.62
C THR A 324 8.53 -28.25 -5.69
N THR A 325 9.81 -28.21 -5.34
CA THR A 325 10.91 -28.51 -6.27
C THR A 325 10.77 -29.96 -6.72
N GLU A 326 10.72 -30.19 -8.03
CA GLU A 326 10.80 -31.53 -8.56
C GLU A 326 12.27 -31.98 -8.63
N PRO A 327 12.54 -33.25 -8.34
CA PRO A 327 13.87 -33.80 -8.50
C PRO A 327 14.20 -33.92 -9.99
N GLU A 328 15.20 -33.16 -10.43
CA GLU A 328 15.67 -33.11 -11.81
C GLU A 328 16.66 -34.25 -12.07
N VAL A 329 16.43 -35.00 -13.15
CA VAL A 329 17.33 -36.06 -13.58
C VAL A 329 18.68 -35.44 -13.94
N GLY A 330 19.75 -35.96 -13.33
CA GLY A 330 21.11 -35.48 -13.50
C GLY A 330 21.59 -34.48 -12.44
N ARG A 331 20.71 -33.99 -11.56
CA ARG A 331 21.10 -33.11 -10.45
C ARG A 331 21.63 -33.92 -9.26
N THR A 332 22.57 -33.32 -8.53
CA THR A 332 23.14 -33.89 -7.31
C THR A 332 22.38 -33.37 -6.10
N TYR A 333 21.99 -34.27 -5.22
CA TYR A 333 21.26 -34.01 -3.98
C TYR A 333 22.07 -34.54 -2.79
N GLU A 334 21.94 -33.88 -1.65
CA GLU A 334 22.54 -34.30 -0.39
C GLU A 334 21.44 -34.48 0.63
N GLY A 335 21.38 -35.66 1.27
CA GLY A 335 20.33 -35.92 2.23
C GLY A 335 20.53 -37.17 3.08
N PRO A 336 19.74 -37.33 4.15
CA PRO A 336 19.90 -38.41 5.10
C PRO A 336 19.32 -39.73 4.58
N VAL A 337 19.97 -40.84 4.93
CA VAL A 337 19.46 -42.19 4.71
C VAL A 337 18.33 -42.47 5.71
N LYS A 338 17.09 -42.62 5.22
CA LYS A 338 15.90 -42.92 6.04
C LYS A 338 15.83 -44.38 6.46
N SER A 339 16.14 -45.28 5.53
CA SER A 339 16.13 -46.72 5.78
C SER A 339 17.11 -47.45 4.87
N THR A 340 17.60 -48.58 5.35
CA THR A 340 18.49 -49.48 4.62
C THR A 340 17.80 -50.83 4.45
N THR A 341 17.92 -51.44 3.28
CA THR A 341 17.43 -52.78 2.97
C THR A 341 18.56 -53.61 2.34
N ALA A 342 18.33 -54.92 2.19
CA ALA A 342 19.31 -55.83 1.60
C ALA A 342 19.68 -55.50 0.13
N PHE A 343 18.83 -54.73 -0.59
CA PHE A 343 19.02 -54.40 -2.00
C PHE A 343 19.37 -52.92 -2.24
N GLY A 344 19.37 -52.08 -1.21
CA GLY A 344 19.73 -50.66 -1.35
C GLY A 344 19.41 -49.83 -0.11
N ALA A 345 19.55 -48.52 -0.24
CA ALA A 345 19.21 -47.55 0.80
C ALA A 345 18.21 -46.51 0.26
N PHE A 346 17.25 -46.11 1.08
CA PHE A 346 16.34 -45.02 0.78
C PHE A 346 16.92 -43.72 1.32
N VAL A 347 17.24 -42.80 0.41
CA VAL A 347 17.81 -41.49 0.73
C VAL A 347 16.74 -40.43 0.47
N GLU A 348 16.51 -39.57 1.47
CA GLU A 348 15.62 -38.42 1.30
C GLU A 348 16.36 -37.34 0.53
N ILE A 349 15.96 -37.07 -0.72
CA ILE A 349 16.62 -36.07 -1.59
C ILE A 349 15.95 -34.69 -1.51
N LEU A 350 14.66 -34.68 -1.18
CA LEU A 350 13.84 -33.49 -0.92
C LEU A 350 12.87 -33.84 0.22
N PRO A 351 12.34 -32.85 0.96
CA PRO A 351 11.42 -33.11 2.07
C PRO A 351 10.24 -34.00 1.66
N GLY A 352 10.17 -35.22 2.19
CA GLY A 352 9.12 -36.20 1.87
C GLY A 352 9.29 -36.97 0.55
N VAL A 353 10.40 -36.76 -0.17
CA VAL A 353 10.72 -37.47 -1.42
C VAL A 353 11.92 -38.38 -1.20
N GLU A 354 11.67 -39.70 -1.26
CA GLU A 354 12.70 -40.72 -1.11
C GLU A 354 13.09 -41.31 -2.47
N GLY A 355 14.39 -41.43 -2.72
CA GLY A 355 14.92 -42.17 -3.85
C GLY A 355 15.65 -43.44 -3.40
N LEU A 356 15.64 -44.46 -4.27
CA LEU A 356 16.32 -45.72 -4.03
C LEU A 356 17.76 -45.64 -4.56
N LEU A 357 18.72 -45.75 -3.65
CA LEU A 357 20.11 -45.98 -3.95
C LEU A 357 20.37 -47.48 -3.97
N HIS A 358 20.42 -48.08 -5.17
CA HIS A 358 20.61 -49.52 -5.33
C HIS A 358 22.03 -49.95 -4.89
N ILE A 359 22.18 -51.18 -4.37
CA ILE A 359 23.46 -51.68 -3.84
C ILE A 359 24.61 -51.63 -4.86
N SER A 360 24.31 -51.74 -6.16
CA SER A 360 25.29 -51.64 -7.25
C SER A 360 25.78 -50.22 -7.55
N GLU A 361 25.07 -49.20 -7.07
CA GLU A 361 25.31 -47.78 -7.33
C GLU A 361 25.91 -47.04 -6.11
N LEU A 362 26.28 -47.79 -5.05
CA LEU A 362 26.88 -47.26 -3.82
C LEU A 362 28.35 -46.87 -3.98
N GLN A 363 29.17 -47.70 -4.63
CA GLN A 363 30.62 -47.52 -4.78
C GLN A 363 31.18 -48.33 -5.97
N HIS A 364 32.43 -48.07 -6.35
CA HIS A 364 33.12 -48.78 -7.44
C HIS A 364 33.60 -50.21 -7.09
N GLY A 365 33.26 -50.74 -5.90
CA GLY A 365 33.59 -52.10 -5.44
C GLY A 365 32.37 -53.00 -5.21
N ARG A 366 32.60 -54.33 -5.12
CA ARG A 366 31.54 -55.30 -4.78
C ARG A 366 31.12 -55.09 -3.33
N THR A 367 29.89 -54.64 -3.14
CA THR A 367 29.30 -54.40 -1.81
C THR A 367 28.40 -55.59 -1.48
N GLU A 368 28.72 -56.35 -0.42
CA GLU A 368 27.91 -57.51 -0.01
C GLU A 368 26.68 -57.10 0.78
N LYS A 369 26.78 -56.07 1.64
CA LYS A 369 25.65 -55.50 2.38
C LYS A 369 25.63 -53.99 2.28
N THR A 370 24.44 -53.42 2.07
CA THR A 370 24.21 -51.97 2.07
C THR A 370 24.69 -51.30 3.36
N GLU A 371 24.53 -52.00 4.49
CA GLU A 371 24.90 -51.54 5.85
C GLU A 371 26.40 -51.35 6.06
N ASP A 372 27.24 -51.95 5.20
CA ASP A 372 28.69 -51.81 5.26
C ASP A 372 29.15 -50.41 4.76
N VAL A 373 28.31 -49.74 3.96
CA VAL A 373 28.67 -48.51 3.24
C VAL A 373 27.84 -47.30 3.70
N VAL A 374 26.59 -47.51 4.07
CA VAL A 374 25.68 -46.46 4.52
C VAL A 374 24.84 -46.95 5.70
N LYS A 375 24.76 -46.15 6.77
CA LYS A 375 23.91 -46.41 7.93
C LYS A 375 22.71 -45.49 7.93
N LYS A 376 21.65 -45.92 8.60
CA LYS A 376 20.46 -45.10 8.84
C LYS A 376 20.88 -43.81 9.55
N GLY A 377 20.54 -42.67 8.96
CA GLY A 377 20.88 -41.33 9.46
C GLY A 377 22.12 -40.70 8.83
N ASP A 378 22.91 -41.44 8.04
CA ASP A 378 24.07 -40.88 7.35
C ASP A 378 23.64 -39.89 6.26
N ILE A 379 24.33 -38.76 6.15
CA ILE A 379 24.12 -37.78 5.07
C ILE A 379 25.02 -38.18 3.89
N VAL A 380 24.40 -38.44 2.73
CA VAL A 380 25.11 -38.89 1.53
C VAL A 380 24.77 -38.02 0.32
N GLN A 381 25.79 -37.73 -0.50
CA GLN A 381 25.61 -37.08 -1.80
C GLN A 381 25.32 -38.11 -2.89
N VAL A 382 24.23 -37.89 -3.62
CA VAL A 382 23.69 -38.82 -4.61
C VAL A 382 23.18 -38.06 -5.83
N LYS A 383 23.40 -38.62 -7.02
CA LYS A 383 22.90 -38.08 -8.29
C LYS A 383 21.62 -38.80 -8.69
N LEU A 384 20.59 -38.06 -9.07
CA LEU A 384 19.38 -38.66 -9.64
C LEU A 384 19.66 -39.14 -11.06
N LEU A 385 19.54 -40.44 -11.33
CA LEU A 385 19.83 -41.01 -12.64
C LEU A 385 18.60 -41.09 -13.53
N GLU A 386 17.46 -41.48 -12.97
CA GLU A 386 16.24 -41.76 -13.71
C GLU A 386 15.04 -41.73 -12.76
N VAL A 387 13.89 -41.33 -13.29
CA VAL A 387 12.59 -41.48 -12.64
C VAL A 387 11.78 -42.46 -13.46
N ASP A 388 11.43 -43.60 -12.87
CA ASP A 388 10.65 -44.68 -13.52
C ASP A 388 9.19 -44.25 -13.75
N GLU A 389 8.46 -44.94 -14.64
CA GLU A 389 7.05 -44.62 -14.99
C GLU A 389 6.09 -44.65 -13.78
N ARG A 390 6.50 -45.32 -12.69
CA ARG A 390 5.78 -45.39 -11.41
C ARG A 390 6.20 -44.32 -10.40
N GLY A 391 6.98 -43.32 -10.81
CA GLY A 391 7.49 -42.24 -9.96
C GLY A 391 8.64 -42.64 -9.02
N ARG A 392 9.24 -43.82 -9.23
CA ARG A 392 10.37 -44.30 -8.41
C ARG A 392 11.68 -43.69 -8.89
N MET A 393 12.41 -43.06 -7.99
CA MET A 393 13.63 -42.33 -8.29
C MET A 393 14.85 -43.22 -8.06
N LYS A 394 15.67 -43.43 -9.11
CA LYS A 394 16.93 -44.17 -9.02
C LYS A 394 18.07 -43.20 -8.74
N LEU A 395 18.77 -43.43 -7.63
CA LEU A 395 19.90 -42.63 -7.18
C LEU A 395 21.21 -43.37 -7.40
N SER A 396 22.29 -42.64 -7.67
CA SER A 396 23.64 -43.19 -7.73
C SER A 396 24.66 -42.31 -7.03
N ARG A 397 25.45 -42.92 -6.15
CA ARG A 397 26.62 -42.32 -5.51
C ARG A 397 27.88 -42.55 -6.35
N LYS A 398 27.94 -43.69 -7.04
CA LYS A 398 29.00 -44.06 -7.98
C LYS A 398 29.18 -43.02 -9.09
N ALA A 399 28.09 -42.43 -9.60
CA ALA A 399 28.15 -41.40 -10.65
C ALA A 399 28.87 -40.11 -10.23
N LEU A 400 29.16 -39.91 -8.93
CA LEU A 400 29.86 -38.75 -8.38
C LEU A 400 31.29 -39.08 -7.91
N MET A 401 31.67 -40.35 -7.91
CA MET A 401 33.02 -40.77 -7.53
C MET A 401 33.96 -40.67 -8.74
N PRO A 402 35.19 -40.16 -8.57
CA PRO A 402 36.18 -40.20 -9.64
C PRO A 402 36.42 -41.66 -10.05
N ARG A 403 36.45 -41.93 -11.37
CA ARG A 403 36.94 -43.21 -11.88
C ARG A 403 38.46 -43.23 -11.68
N GLU A 404 38.94 -44.01 -10.72
CA GLU A 404 40.32 -44.50 -10.72
C GLU A 404 40.46 -45.70 -11.66
#